data_AF-A0A5E6QXA6-F1
#
_entry.id   AF-A0A5E6QXA6-F1
#
_cell.length_a   1.000
_cell.length_b   1.000
_cell.length_c   1.000
_cell.angle_alpha   90.00
_cell.angle_beta   90.00
_cell.angle_gamma   90.00
#
_symmetry.space_group_name_H-M   'P 1'
#
loop_
_entity.id
_entity.type
_entity.pdbx_description
1 polymer ?
#
loop_
_entity_poly.entity_id
_entity_poly.type
_entity_poly.pdbx_seq_one_letter_code
_entity_poly.pdbx_strand_id
1 'polypeptide(L)'
;MAKDNAQIQRDKRAKEKALLDRIGAEKRSLIVSKALDDALQILGERHGFEEWQETVSTFVLNLAAAPADESARFASMSRPEIVITKKQSRQLERFAETGVEG
;
A
#
# COMPACT_ATOMS: atom_id res chain seq x y z
N MET A 1 41.99 -20.00 6.54
CA MET A 1 41.20 -20.49 5.40
C MET A 1 39.96 -19.61 5.28
N ALA A 2 39.87 -18.80 4.23
CA ALA A 2 38.71 -17.95 3.98
C ALA A 2 37.52 -18.85 3.65
N LYS A 3 36.40 -18.72 4.38
CA LYS A 3 35.16 -19.39 3.99
C LYS A 3 34.73 -18.83 2.65
N ASP A 4 34.42 -19.72 1.70
CA ASP A 4 33.93 -19.37 0.39
C ASP A 4 32.63 -18.57 0.50
N ASN A 5 32.47 -17.53 -0.31
CA ASN A 5 31.32 -16.60 -0.28
C ASN A 5 29.99 -17.36 -0.42
N ALA A 6 30.00 -18.47 -1.16
CA ALA A 6 28.86 -19.37 -1.30
C ALA A 6 28.43 -20.02 0.04
N GLN A 7 29.40 -20.32 0.92
CA GLN A 7 29.16 -20.96 2.20
C GLN A 7 28.58 -19.94 3.21
N ILE A 8 29.07 -18.71 3.17
CA ILE A 8 28.53 -17.58 3.96
C ILE A 8 27.07 -17.32 3.59
N GLN A 9 26.73 -17.32 2.29
CA GLN A 9 25.36 -17.10 1.83
C GLN A 9 24.41 -18.25 2.22
N ARG A 10 24.88 -19.51 2.18
CA ARG A 10 24.09 -20.66 2.66
C ARG A 10 23.83 -20.59 4.16
N ASP A 11 24.85 -20.31 4.97
CA ASP A 11 24.72 -20.18 6.42
C ASP A 11 23.75 -19.04 6.78
N LYS A 12 23.78 -17.92 6.04
CA LYS A 12 22.84 -16.80 6.23
C LYS A 12 21.40 -17.23 5.96
N ARG A 13 21.14 -17.91 4.83
CA ARG A 13 19.80 -18.41 4.48
C ARG A 13 19.26 -19.43 5.48
N ALA A 14 20.13 -20.31 5.99
CA ALA A 14 19.73 -21.32 6.98
C ALA A 14 19.31 -20.69 8.31
N LYS A 15 20.07 -19.67 8.78
CA LYS A 15 19.73 -18.90 9.98
C LYS A 15 18.43 -18.11 9.82
N GLU A 16 18.24 -17.49 8.67
CA GLU A 16 17.03 -16.72 8.35
C GLU A 16 15.79 -17.63 8.30
N LYS A 17 15.90 -18.81 7.67
CA LYS A 17 14.83 -19.81 7.65
C LYS A 17 14.48 -20.33 9.05
N ALA A 18 15.48 -20.67 9.86
CA ALA A 18 15.25 -21.15 11.22
C ALA A 18 14.58 -20.09 12.12
N LEU A 19 14.90 -18.80 11.90
CA LEU A 19 14.26 -17.70 12.61
C LEU A 19 12.79 -17.54 12.19
N LEU A 20 12.51 -17.60 10.89
CA LEU A 20 11.17 -17.56 10.32
C LEU A 20 10.28 -18.71 10.82
N ASP A 21 10.79 -19.95 10.79
CA ASP A 21 10.10 -21.13 11.30
C ASP A 21 9.79 -21.00 12.81
N ARG A 22 10.68 -20.39 13.59
CA ARG A 22 10.51 -20.19 15.04
C ARG A 22 9.45 -19.16 15.39
N ILE A 23 9.30 -18.10 14.59
CA ILE A 23 8.29 -17.06 14.81
C ILE A 23 6.97 -17.38 14.08
N GLY A 24 6.87 -18.54 13.42
CA GLY A 24 5.71 -18.92 12.60
C GLY A 24 5.48 -18.00 11.40
N ALA A 25 6.48 -17.20 11.02
CA ALA A 25 6.35 -16.25 9.92
C ALA A 25 6.77 -16.92 8.62
N GLU A 26 5.84 -16.98 7.67
CA GLU A 26 6.17 -17.33 6.30
C GLU A 26 6.79 -16.11 5.61
N LYS A 27 7.98 -16.26 5.01
CA LYS A 27 8.57 -15.18 4.20
C LYS A 27 7.78 -15.06 2.90
N ARG A 28 6.88 -14.09 2.87
CA ARG A 28 6.15 -13.69 1.66
C ARG A 28 6.89 -12.55 0.99
N SER A 29 7.40 -12.77 -0.22
CA SER A 29 7.99 -11.73 -1.05
C SER A 29 6.93 -11.14 -1.98
N LEU A 30 6.76 -9.82 -1.93
CA LEU A 30 5.89 -9.08 -2.84
C LEU A 30 6.75 -8.43 -3.93
N ILE A 31 6.42 -8.64 -5.20
CA ILE A 31 7.01 -7.85 -6.29
C ILE A 31 6.27 -6.52 -6.33
N VAL A 32 7.00 -5.45 -6.04
CA VAL A 32 6.45 -4.09 -5.97
C VAL A 32 6.69 -3.40 -7.31
N SER A 33 5.61 -3.06 -8.03
CA SER A 33 5.70 -2.20 -9.22
C SER A 33 5.94 -0.76 -8.81
N LYS A 34 6.46 0.10 -9.70
CA LYS A 34 6.67 1.52 -9.40
C LYS A 34 5.39 2.20 -8.90
N ALA A 35 4.24 1.91 -9.51
CA ALA A 35 2.97 2.50 -9.09
C ALA A 35 2.54 2.06 -7.68
N LEU A 36 2.87 0.82 -7.29
CA LEU A 36 2.62 0.34 -5.93
C LEU A 36 3.60 0.96 -4.95
N ASP A 37 4.88 1.07 -5.32
CA ASP A 37 5.92 1.72 -4.51
C ASP A 37 5.56 3.17 -4.20
N ASP A 38 5.26 3.97 -5.23
CA ASP A 38 4.83 5.36 -5.10
C ASP A 38 3.56 5.47 -4.21
N ALA A 39 2.61 4.52 -4.34
CA ALA A 39 1.40 4.50 -3.51
C ALA A 39 1.69 4.16 -2.04
N LEU A 40 2.60 3.22 -1.78
CA LEU A 40 3.03 2.86 -0.42
C LEU A 40 3.78 4.00 0.24
N GLN A 41 4.60 4.73 -0.51
CA GLN A 41 5.26 5.93 -0.01
C GLN A 41 4.23 6.99 0.40
N ILE A 42 3.26 7.31 -0.45
CA ILE A 42 2.20 8.28 -0.14
C ILE A 42 1.42 7.86 1.13
N LEU A 43 1.09 6.57 1.26
CA LEU A 43 0.39 6.08 2.44
C LEU A 43 1.26 6.10 3.69
N GLY A 44 2.55 5.76 3.58
CA GLY A 44 3.50 5.81 4.67
C GLY A 44 3.67 7.24 5.19
N GLU A 45 3.98 8.18 4.31
CA GLU A 45 4.15 9.61 4.65
C GLU A 45 2.89 10.20 5.29
N ARG A 46 1.70 9.84 4.77
CA ARG A 46 0.42 10.34 5.31
C ARG A 46 0.16 9.90 6.75
N HIS A 47 0.64 8.72 7.13
CA HIS A 47 0.36 8.10 8.43
C HIS A 47 1.59 8.00 9.33
N GLY A 48 2.74 8.56 8.91
CA GLY A 48 3.97 8.61 9.71
C GLY A 48 4.73 7.27 9.77
N PHE A 49 4.55 6.39 8.79
CA PHE A 49 5.32 5.15 8.70
C PHE A 49 6.61 5.37 7.91
N GLU A 50 7.74 4.95 8.48
CA GLU A 50 9.06 5.04 7.83
C GLU A 50 9.35 3.83 6.94
N GLU A 51 8.83 2.65 7.29
CA GLU A 51 9.09 1.39 6.61
C GLU A 51 7.85 0.92 5.82
N TRP A 52 8.03 0.56 4.55
CA TRP A 52 6.90 0.16 3.70
C TRP A 52 6.22 -1.13 4.18
N GLN A 53 6.96 -2.04 4.82
CA GLN A 53 6.39 -3.26 5.39
C GLN A 53 5.43 -2.94 6.53
N GLU A 54 5.74 -1.93 7.35
CA GLU A 54 4.86 -1.47 8.42
C GLU A 54 3.58 -0.86 7.84
N THR A 55 3.73 0.00 6.82
CA THR A 55 2.61 0.56 6.04
C THR A 55 1.71 -0.56 5.54
N VAL A 56 2.22 -1.48 4.72
CA VAL A 56 1.43 -2.57 4.13
C VAL A 56 0.75 -3.43 5.19
N SER A 57 1.51 -3.86 6.21
CA SER A 57 0.98 -4.78 7.23
C SER A 57 -0.17 -4.12 8.00
N THR A 58 0.01 -2.88 8.42
CA THR A 58 -1.01 -2.14 9.16
C THR A 58 -2.27 -1.94 8.32
N PHE A 59 -2.14 -1.56 7.05
CA PHE A 59 -3.29 -1.38 6.18
C PHE A 59 -4.04 -2.68 5.90
N VAL A 60 -3.34 -3.78 5.59
CA VAL A 60 -3.98 -5.07 5.29
C VAL A 60 -4.69 -5.63 6.53
N LEU A 61 -4.07 -5.52 7.71
CA LEU A 61 -4.67 -5.99 8.97
C LEU A 61 -5.94 -5.19 9.32
N ASN A 62 -5.89 -3.86 9.21
CA ASN A 62 -7.05 -3.02 9.48
C ASN A 62 -8.16 -3.24 8.45
N LEU A 63 -7.83 -3.38 7.17
CA LEU A 63 -8.81 -3.67 6.12
C LEU A 63 -9.51 -5.01 6.36
N ALA A 64 -8.78 -6.03 6.82
CA ALA A 64 -9.35 -7.33 7.14
C ALA A 64 -10.20 -7.33 8.43
N ALA A 65 -9.90 -6.43 9.37
CA ALA A 65 -10.66 -6.26 10.60
C ALA A 65 -11.91 -5.37 10.43
N ALA A 66 -11.96 -4.54 9.38
CA ALA A 66 -13.07 -3.64 9.11
C ALA A 66 -14.34 -4.41 8.72
N PRO A 67 -15.54 -3.84 8.99
CA PRO A 67 -16.80 -4.34 8.46
C PRO A 67 -16.77 -4.54 6.93
N ALA A 68 -17.59 -5.47 6.44
CA ALA A 68 -17.61 -5.85 5.04
C ALA A 68 -17.96 -4.68 4.10
N ASP A 69 -18.83 -3.76 4.53
CA ASP A 69 -19.24 -2.59 3.77
C ASP A 69 -18.15 -1.50 3.69
N GLU A 70 -17.35 -1.34 4.73
CA GLU A 70 -16.20 -0.41 4.74
C GLU A 70 -15.05 -0.96 3.89
N SER A 71 -14.71 -2.25 4.07
CA SER A 71 -13.63 -2.90 3.32
C SER A 71 -13.98 -3.12 1.85
N ALA A 72 -15.25 -3.35 1.51
CA ALA A 72 -15.72 -3.55 0.14
C ALA A 72 -15.36 -2.38 -0.78
N ARG A 73 -15.36 -1.14 -0.28
CA ARG A 73 -15.01 0.06 -1.08
C ARG A 73 -13.61 0.02 -1.67
N PHE A 74 -12.68 -0.67 -0.99
CA PHE A 74 -11.30 -0.84 -1.43
C PHE A 74 -11.09 -2.11 -2.27
N ALA A 75 -12.00 -3.09 -2.15
CA ALA A 75 -11.97 -4.35 -2.90
C ALA A 75 -12.72 -4.28 -4.24
N SER A 76 -13.81 -3.53 -4.32
CA SER A 76 -14.55 -3.27 -5.55
C SER A 76 -13.86 -2.12 -6.29
N MET A 77 -12.90 -2.45 -7.16
CA MET A 77 -12.26 -1.47 -8.02
C MET A 77 -13.29 -0.86 -8.98
N SER A 78 -13.83 0.29 -8.58
CA SER A 78 -14.03 1.39 -9.52
C SER A 78 -13.41 2.59 -8.83
N ARG A 79 -12.20 2.98 -9.24
CA ARG A 79 -11.83 4.38 -9.08
C ARG A 79 -12.81 5.10 -9.99
N PRO A 80 -13.80 5.85 -9.48
CA PRO A 80 -14.63 6.64 -10.37
C PRO A 80 -13.66 7.61 -11.02
N GLU A 81 -13.41 7.44 -12.31
CA GLU A 81 -12.73 8.47 -13.07
C GLU A 81 -13.72 9.63 -13.10
N ILE A 82 -13.52 10.62 -12.23
CA ILE A 82 -14.34 11.83 -12.23
C ILE A 82 -13.93 12.61 -13.49
N VAL A 83 -14.55 12.30 -14.61
CA VAL A 83 -14.41 13.06 -15.84
C VAL A 83 -15.27 14.31 -15.70
N ILE A 84 -14.63 15.43 -15.33
CA ILE A 84 -15.31 16.72 -15.30
C ILE A 84 -15.67 17.12 -16.72
N THR A 85 -16.96 17.11 -17.03
CA THR A 85 -17.46 17.60 -18.31
C THR A 85 -17.33 19.13 -18.38
N LYS A 86 -17.27 19.70 -19.59
CA LYS A 86 -17.27 21.17 -19.78
C LYS A 86 -18.44 21.87 -19.08
N LYS A 87 -19.58 21.20 -18.94
CA LYS A 87 -20.75 21.73 -18.22
C LYS A 87 -20.47 21.83 -16.72
N GLN A 88 -19.93 20.77 -16.12
CA GLN A 88 -19.56 20.75 -14.70
C GLN A 88 -18.44 21.75 -14.39
N SER A 89 -17.44 21.91 -15.28
CA SER A 89 -16.41 22.96 -15.14
C SER A 89 -17.04 24.35 -15.02
N ARG A 90 -17.97 24.69 -15.92
CA ARG A 90 -18.67 25.98 -15.91
C ARG A 90 -19.56 26.16 -14.67
N GLN A 91 -20.15 25.09 -14.15
CA GLN A 91 -20.95 25.15 -12.92
C GLN A 91 -20.05 25.38 -11.70
N LEU A 92 -18.88 24.74 -11.65
CA LEU A 92 -17.89 24.95 -10.59
C LEU A 92 -17.30 26.36 -10.64
N GLU A 93 -17.02 26.90 -11.83
CA GLU A 93 -16.60 28.29 -12.01
C GLU A 93 -17.66 29.27 -11.48
N ARG A 94 -18.93 29.10 -11.88
CA ARG A 94 -20.03 29.95 -11.40
C ARG A 94 -20.28 29.80 -9.90
N PHE A 95 -20.18 28.59 -9.37
CA PHE A 95 -20.30 28.35 -7.94
C PHE A 95 -19.18 29.05 -7.17
N ALA A 96 -17.93 29.00 -7.65
CA ALA A 96 -16.82 29.70 -7.05
C ALA A 96 -16.99 31.22 -7.04
N GLU A 97 -17.64 31.78 -8.07
CA GLU A 97 -17.92 33.21 -8.20
C GLU A 97 -19.11 33.68 -7.34
N THR A 98 -20.15 32.86 -7.21
CA THR A 98 -21.46 33.30 -6.67
C THR A 98 -21.86 32.62 -5.36
N GLY A 99 -21.24 31.49 -5.01
CA GLY A 99 -21.59 30.68 -3.84
C GLY A 99 -22.94 29.97 -3.93
N VAL A 100 -23.60 29.98 -5.10
CA VAL A 100 -24.92 29.39 -5.31
C VAL A 100 -24.85 28.39 -6.47
N GLU A 101 -25.33 27.17 -6.25
CA GLU A 101 -25.48 26.17 -7.32
C GLU A 101 -26.66 26.56 -8.22
N GLY A 102 -26.36 26.83 -9.50
CA GLY A 102 -27.33 27.21 -10.53
C GLY A 102 -27.63 26.11 -11.55
#